data_AF-A0A843D029-F1
#
_entry.id   AF-A0A843D029-F1
#
_cell.length_a   1.000
_cell.length_b   1.000
_cell.length_c   1.000
_cell.angle_alpha   90.00
_cell.angle_beta   90.00
_cell.angle_gamma   90.00
#
_symmetry.space_group_name_H-M   'P 1'
#
loop_
_entity.id
_entity.type
_entity.pdbx_description
1 polymer ?
#
loop_
_entity_poly.entity_id
_entity_poly.type
_entity_poly.pdbx_seq_one_letter_code
_entity_poly.pdbx_strand_id
1 'polypeptide(L)' 'IEIYARSIAVEQVLKFKTAYAEEHRIRPEDIRIAIVCGRIKDSTLRASASGNVEVYELGLKKVIG' A
#
# COMPACT_ATOMS: atom_id res chain seq x y z
N ILE A 1 -6.08 0.26 -8.94
CA ILE A 1 -6.70 -0.33 -7.74
C ILE A 1 -6.81 -1.83 -7.99
N GLU A 2 -6.08 -2.65 -7.23
CA GLU A 2 -6.21 -4.11 -7.34
C GLU A 2 -7.41 -4.58 -6.51
N ILE A 3 -8.15 -5.56 -7.03
CA ILE A 3 -9.21 -6.24 -6.26
C ILE A 3 -8.61 -7.12 -5.17
N TYR A 4 -7.40 -7.65 -5.37
CA TYR A 4 -6.65 -8.41 -4.37
C TYR A 4 -5.22 -7.90 -4.30
N ALA A 5 -4.90 -7.11 -3.28
CA ALA A 5 -3.51 -6.69 -3.05
C ALA A 5 -2.65 -7.92 -2.71
N ARG A 6 -1.59 -8.15 -3.48
CA ARG A 6 -0.59 -9.20 -3.22
C ARG A 6 0.55 -8.65 -2.36
N SER A 7 1.35 -9.52 -1.76
CA SER A 7 2.55 -9.12 -1.00
C SER A 7 3.51 -8.24 -1.82
N ILE A 8 3.58 -8.45 -3.14
CA ILE A 8 4.37 -7.64 -4.08
C ILE A 8 3.94 -6.16 -4.05
N ALA A 9 2.67 -5.86 -3.77
CA ALA A 9 2.20 -4.48 -3.65
C ALA A 9 2.89 -3.75 -2.47
N VAL A 10 3.24 -4.46 -1.39
CA VAL A 10 3.98 -3.91 -0.24
C VAL A 10 5.39 -3.51 -0.65
N GLU A 11 6.10 -4.38 -1.38
CA GLU A 11 7.44 -4.06 -1.88
C GLU A 11 7.45 -2.87 -2.84
N GLN A 12 6.42 -2.76 -3.69
CA GLN A 12 6.28 -1.65 -4.62
C GLN A 12 6.10 -0.31 -3.89
N VAL A 13 5.19 -0.24 -2.90
CA VAL A 13 4.96 1.00 -2.15
C VAL A 13 6.16 1.41 -1.30
N LEU A 14 6.91 0.44 -0.76
CA LEU A 14 8.15 0.73 -0.03
C LEU A 14 9.22 1.35 -0.94
N LYS A 15 9.38 0.84 -2.17
CA LYS A 15 10.31 1.44 -3.15
C LYS A 15 9.91 2.88 -3.50
N PHE A 16 8.62 3.14 -3.67
CA PHE A 16 8.14 4.51 -3.93
C PHE A 16 8.44 5.45 -2.76
N LYS A 17 8.25 5.01 -1.52
CA LYS A 17 8.56 5.80 -0.33
C LYS A 17 10.04 6.21 -0.28
N THR A 18 10.95 5.28 -0.55
CA THR A 18 12.39 5.59 -0.58
C THR A 18 12.73 6.61 -1.67
N ALA A 19 12.25 6.39 -2.89
CA ALA A 19 12.52 7.31 -4.00
C ALA A 19 11.97 8.72 -3.73
N TYR A 20 10.74 8.82 -3.20
CA TYR A 20 10.12 10.10 -2.86
C TYR A 20 10.86 10.82 -1.72
N ALA A 21 11.30 10.08 -0.70
CA ALA A 21 12.10 10.62 0.40
C ALA A 21 13.40 11.28 -0.09
N GLU A 22 14.12 10.59 -0.99
CA GLU A 22 15.36 11.07 -1.59
C GLU A 22 15.13 12.33 -2.46
N GLU A 23 14.12 12.29 -3.33
CA GLU A 23 13.81 13.39 -4.25
C GLU A 23 13.44 14.68 -3.50
N HIS A 24 12.63 14.56 -2.45
CA HIS A 24 12.10 15.71 -1.71
C HIS A 24 12.87 16.03 -0.42
N ARG A 25 13.95 15.29 -0.10
CA ARG A 25 14.72 15.42 1.15
C ARG A 25 13.86 15.33 2.40
N ILE A 26 12.85 14.46 2.35
CA ILE A 26 11.95 14.18 3.48
C ILE A 26 12.48 12.92 4.17
N ARG A 27 12.48 12.87 5.50
CA ARG A 27 12.89 11.67 6.20
C ARG A 27 11.83 10.56 5.97
N PRO A 28 12.22 9.32 5.65
CA PRO A 28 11.25 8.26 5.38
C PRO A 28 10.21 8.08 6.51
N GLU A 29 10.59 8.27 7.77
CA GLU A 29 9.68 8.20 8.92
C GLU A 29 8.54 9.25 8.88
N ASP A 30 8.73 10.37 8.19
CA ASP A 30 7.71 11.42 8.02
C ASP A 30 6.71 11.09 6.90
N ILE A 31 6.94 10.00 6.14
CA ILE A 31 6.09 9.56 5.02
C ILE A 31 5.21 8.38 5.45
N ARG A 32 3.90 8.60 5.44
CA ARG A 32 2.88 7.56 5.58
C ARG A 32 2.53 7.00 4.20
N ILE A 33 2.51 5.68 4.09
CA ILE A 33 2.14 4.95 2.87
C ILE A 33 0.95 4.05 3.17
N ALA A 34 0.00 4.06 2.24
CA ALA A 34 -1.23 3.31 2.36
C ALA A 34 -1.50 2.52 1.07
N ILE A 35 -1.90 1.26 1.23
CA ILE A 35 -2.43 0.44 0.15
C ILE A 35 -3.96 0.50 0.20
N VAL A 36 -4.56 0.80 -0.94
CA VAL A 36 -6.02 0.86 -1.09
C VAL A 36 -6.46 -0.24 -2.06
N CYS A 37 -7.29 -1.18 -1.57
CA CYS A 37 -7.70 -2.36 -2.35
C CYS A 37 -9.16 -2.73 -2.12
N GLY A 38 -9.75 -3.49 -3.06
CA GLY A 38 -11.14 -3.94 -2.94
C GLY A 38 -11.35 -5.08 -1.95
N ARG A 39 -10.34 -5.96 -1.81
CA ARG A 39 -10.22 -7.01 -0.80
C ARG A 39 -8.75 -7.24 -0.48
N ILE A 40 -8.47 -7.69 0.74
CA ILE A 40 -7.12 -8.03 1.18
C ILE A 40 -6.99 -9.50 1.58
N LYS A 41 -5.81 -10.09 1.33
CA LYS A 41 -5.41 -11.41 1.84
C LYS A 41 -4.62 -11.26 3.13
N ASP A 42 -4.76 -12.22 4.05
CA ASP A 42 -4.02 -12.24 5.33
C ASP A 42 -2.49 -12.14 5.17
N SER A 43 -1.93 -12.75 4.13
CA SER A 43 -0.50 -12.65 3.84
C SER A 43 -0.07 -11.21 3.55
N THR A 44 -0.91 -10.45 2.87
CA THR A 44 -0.68 -9.03 2.57
C THR A 44 -0.87 -8.17 3.80
N LEU A 45 -1.83 -8.49 4.68
CA LEU A 45 -1.97 -7.82 5.99
C LEU A 45 -0.71 -7.99 6.84
N ARG A 46 -0.19 -9.21 6.95
CA ARG A 46 1.05 -9.49 7.70
C ARG A 46 2.26 -8.76 7.13
N ALA A 47 2.43 -8.78 5.80
CA ALA A 47 3.52 -8.07 5.14
C ALA A 47 3.41 -6.54 5.34
N SER A 48 2.19 -5.99 5.27
CA SER A 48 1.95 -4.55 5.46
C SER A 48 2.23 -4.12 6.90
N ALA A 49 1.84 -4.92 7.89
CA ALA A 49 2.15 -4.66 9.30
C ALA A 49 3.67 -4.62 9.55
N SER A 50 4.43 -5.58 9.02
CA SER A 50 5.91 -5.58 9.13
C SER A 50 6.57 -4.40 8.43
N GLY A 51 5.98 -3.90 7.34
CA GLY A 51 6.49 -2.75 6.58
C GLY A 51 6.01 -1.38 7.09
N ASN A 52 5.23 -1.33 8.17
CA ASN A 52 4.54 -0.13 8.64
C ASN A 52 3.75 0.57 7.52
N VAL A 53 3.01 -0.24 6.75
CA VAL A 53 2.16 0.20 5.64
C VAL A 53 0.71 0.08 6.05
N GLU A 54 -0.04 1.17 5.92
CA GLU A 54 -1.47 1.16 6.21
C GLU A 54 -2.23 0.45 5.09
N VAL A 55 -3.35 -0.20 5.43
CA VAL A 55 -4.21 -0.82 4.44
C VAL A 55 -5.64 -0.38 4.65
N TYR A 56 -6.26 0.08 3.57
CA TYR A 56 -7.67 0.44 3.50
C TYR A 56 -8.38 -0.48 2.51
N GLU A 57 -9.45 -1.12 2.97
CA GLU A 57 -10.36 -1.87 2.12
C GLU A 57 -11.50 -0.95 1.66
N LEU A 58 -11.63 -0.78 0.35
CA LEU A 58 -12.67 0.04 -0.26
C LEU A 58 -13.82 -0.85 -0.72
N GLY A 59 -15.03 -0.51 -0.26
CA GLY A 59 -16.28 -1.07 -0.77
C GLY A 59 -16.55 -0.62 -2.21
N LEU A 60 -15.88 -1.23 -3.18
CA LEU A 60 -16.04 -0.89 -4.60
C LEU A 60 -17.40 -1.37 -5.09
N LYS A 61 -18.25 -0.43 -5.52
CA LYS A 61 -19.49 -0.72 -6.24
C LYS A 61 -19.24 -0.59 -7.74
N LYS A 62 -19.49 -1.66 -8.51
CA LYS A 62 -19.49 -1.60 -9.98
C LYS A 62 -20.68 -0.73 -10.43
N VAL A 63 -20.40 0.38 -11.12
CA VAL A 63 -21.45 1.31 -11.60
C VAL A 63 -21.91 0.95 -13.01
N ILE A 64 -21.03 0.41 -13.85
CA ILE A 64 -21.33 -0.05 -15.22
C ILE A 64 -20.55 -1.34 -15.47
N GLY A 65 -21.16 -2.30 -16.15
CA GLY A 65 -20.63 -3.64 -16.24
C GLY A 65 -21.23 -4.57 -17.24
#